data_AF-A0A2D8P4W8-F1
#
_entry.id   AF-A0A2D8P4W8-F1
#
_cell.length_a   1.000
_cell.length_b   1.000
_cell.length_c   1.000
_cell.angle_alpha   90.00
_cell.angle_beta   90.00
_cell.angle_gamma   90.00
#
_symmetry.space_group_name_H-M   'P 1'
#
loop_
_entity.id
_entity.type
_entity.pdbx_description
1 polymer ?
#
loop_
_entity_poly.entity_id
_entity_poly.type
_entity_poly.pdbx_seq_one_letter_code
_entity_poly.pdbx_strand_id
1 'polypeptide(L)'
;MRRAFLTICLIVLAGTAAAEERYINIGNDRVRLLACFNEVIVPAKYSTRKILMEPARQAYVKRTTGRVELVEYPAVYREEKRLVEASYKLMKPVPCN
;
A
#
# COMPACT_ATOMS: atom_id res chain seq x y z
N MET A 1 30.39 0.60 75.68
CA MET A 1 28.91 0.45 75.73
C MET A 1 28.39 0.71 74.32
N ARG A 2 27.99 -0.33 73.54
CA ARG A 2 26.59 -0.68 73.18
C ARG A 2 25.82 0.51 72.57
N ARG A 3 25.23 0.53 71.37
CA ARG A 3 24.70 -0.46 70.40
C ARG A 3 24.54 0.27 69.05
N ALA A 4 25.01 -0.28 67.93
CA ALA A 4 24.20 -0.87 66.85
C ALA A 4 22.91 -0.12 66.49
N PHE A 5 22.85 0.47 65.29
CA PHE A 5 21.67 0.37 64.41
C PHE A 5 22.09 0.39 62.94
N LEU A 6 21.62 -0.66 62.27
CA LEU A 6 21.85 -1.08 60.90
C LEU A 6 20.61 -0.63 60.12
N THR A 7 20.77 0.20 59.09
CA THR A 7 19.67 0.46 58.13
C THR A 7 20.25 0.64 56.73
N ILE A 8 20.26 -0.49 56.03
CA ILE A 8 20.44 -0.65 54.60
C ILE A 8 19.13 -0.19 53.94
N CYS A 9 19.19 0.81 53.05
CA CYS A 9 18.09 1.12 52.14
C CYS A 9 18.60 0.93 50.71
N LEU A 10 18.41 -0.28 50.22
CA LEU A 10 18.81 -0.76 48.91
C LEU A 10 17.52 -1.03 48.15
N ILE A 11 17.12 -0.14 47.24
CA ILE A 11 16.18 -0.50 46.18
C ILE A 11 16.58 0.23 44.89
N VAL A 12 17.40 -0.45 44.10
CA VAL A 12 17.60 -0.17 42.67
C VAL A 12 16.39 -0.75 41.95
N LEU A 13 15.41 0.08 41.58
CA LEU A 13 14.42 -0.28 40.55
C LEU A 13 14.98 0.10 39.19
N ALA A 14 15.96 -0.67 38.73
CA ALA A 14 16.23 -0.78 37.30
C ALA A 14 15.15 -1.70 36.72
N GLY A 15 13.99 -1.11 36.40
CA GLY A 15 13.01 -1.74 35.51
C GLY A 15 13.65 -1.82 34.12
N THR A 16 14.43 -2.86 33.86
CA THR A 16 14.83 -3.18 32.51
C THR A 16 13.56 -3.55 31.76
N ALA A 17 13.23 -2.74 30.76
CA ALA A 17 12.33 -3.13 29.68
C ALA A 17 12.97 -4.33 28.96
N ALA A 18 12.91 -5.51 29.56
CA ALA A 18 13.22 -6.75 28.90
C ALA A 18 12.15 -6.94 27.83
N ALA A 19 12.54 -6.79 26.57
CA ALA A 19 11.75 -7.29 25.45
C ALA A 19 11.47 -8.77 25.75
N GLU A 20 10.25 -9.08 26.15
CA GLU A 20 9.82 -10.42 26.53
C GLU A 20 10.05 -11.36 25.33
N GLU A 21 10.97 -12.33 25.47
CA GLU A 21 11.22 -13.31 24.43
C GLU A 21 10.01 -14.26 24.33
N ARG A 22 9.13 -13.99 23.34
CA ARG A 22 7.97 -14.82 23.07
C ARG A 22 8.36 -16.02 22.20
N TYR A 23 7.91 -17.22 22.60
CA TYR A 23 8.06 -18.46 21.82
C TYR A 23 6.70 -18.97 21.38
N ILE A 24 6.59 -19.45 20.14
CA ILE A 24 5.37 -20.04 19.56
C ILE A 24 5.65 -21.48 19.11
N ASN A 25 4.61 -22.31 19.08
CA ASN A 25 4.70 -23.66 18.56
C ASN A 25 4.28 -23.65 17.08
N ILE A 26 5.18 -24.10 16.20
CA ILE A 26 4.91 -24.29 14.77
C ILE A 26 5.05 -25.80 14.50
N GLY A 27 3.91 -26.48 14.33
CA GLY A 27 3.92 -27.95 14.31
C GLY A 27 4.42 -28.51 15.64
N ASN A 28 5.48 -29.33 15.60
CA ASN A 28 6.10 -29.92 16.79
C ASN A 28 7.27 -29.08 17.34
N ASP A 29 7.66 -28.00 16.68
CA ASP A 29 8.82 -27.20 17.05
C ASP A 29 8.42 -25.96 17.86
N ARG A 30 9.19 -25.67 18.92
CA ARG A 30 9.06 -24.45 19.71
C ARG A 30 10.10 -23.43 19.26
N VAL A 31 9.66 -22.38 18.58
CA VAL A 31 10.52 -21.36 17.96
C VAL A 31 10.30 -19.98 18.56
N ARG A 32 11.32 -19.12 18.48
CA ARG A 32 11.24 -17.74 18.95
C ARG A 32 10.46 -16.88 17.96
N LEU A 33 9.44 -16.16 18.44
CA LEU A 33 8.70 -15.18 17.67
C LEU A 33 9.51 -13.88 17.59
N LEU A 34 9.82 -13.45 16.38
CA LEU A 34 10.63 -12.24 16.14
C LEU A 34 9.78 -11.02 15.81
N ALA A 35 8.76 -11.19 14.98
CA ALA A 35 7.86 -10.12 14.55
C ALA A 35 6.58 -10.71 13.95
N CYS A 36 5.52 -9.90 13.91
CA CYS A 36 4.25 -10.24 13.30
C CYS A 36 3.98 -9.30 12.12
N PHE A 37 3.40 -9.87 11.07
CA PHE A 37 3.11 -9.14 9.84
C PHE A 37 1.73 -9.53 9.32
N ASN A 38 1.04 -8.57 8.73
CA ASN A 38 -0.13 -8.83 7.90
C ASN A 38 0.31 -8.79 6.43
N GLU A 39 -0.15 -9.75 5.64
CA GLU A 39 -0.01 -9.71 4.19
C GLU A 39 -1.06 -8.76 3.61
N VAL A 40 -0.61 -7.78 2.83
CA VAL A 40 -1.48 -6.83 2.12
C VAL A 40 -1.11 -6.83 0.65
N ILE A 41 -2.11 -6.89 -0.24
CA ILE A 41 -1.89 -6.78 -1.68
C ILE A 41 -1.84 -5.30 -2.07
N VAL A 42 -0.70 -4.87 -2.63
CA VAL A 42 -0.54 -3.56 -3.23
C VAL A 42 -0.96 -3.65 -4.71
N PRO A 43 -1.92 -2.84 -5.18
CA PRO A 43 -2.41 -2.90 -6.55
C PRO A 43 -1.35 -2.40 -7.55
N ALA A 44 -1.47 -2.85 -8.79
CA ALA A 44 -0.63 -2.39 -9.89
C ALA A 44 -0.85 -0.89 -10.18
N LYS A 45 0.24 -0.20 -10.55
CA LYS A 45 0.19 1.19 -11.00
C LYS A 45 0.25 1.27 -12.51
N TYR A 46 -0.64 2.09 -13.09
CA TYR A 46 -0.71 2.32 -14.53
C TYR A 46 -0.53 3.81 -14.83
N SER A 47 0.25 4.10 -15.87
CA SER A 47 0.29 5.42 -16.50
C SER A 47 -0.74 5.46 -17.61
N THR A 48 -1.52 6.53 -17.67
CA THR A 48 -2.60 6.72 -18.65
C THR A 48 -2.27 7.90 -19.55
N ARG A 49 -2.32 7.69 -20.86
CA ARG A 49 -2.15 8.77 -21.84
C ARG A 49 -3.27 8.74 -22.87
N LYS A 50 -3.62 9.93 -23.38
CA LYS A 50 -4.58 10.09 -24.48
C LYS A 50 -3.82 10.34 -25.76
N ILE A 51 -4.09 9.55 -26.79
CA ILE A 51 -3.53 9.73 -28.12
C ILE A 51 -4.63 10.23 -29.03
N LEU A 52 -4.34 11.34 -29.73
CA LEU A 52 -5.23 11.88 -30.73
C LEU A 52 -5.30 10.89 -31.90
N MET A 53 -6.50 10.37 -32.16
CA MET A 53 -6.78 9.47 -33.28
C MET A 53 -7.29 10.26 -34.47
N GLU A 54 -8.26 11.14 -34.22
CA GLU A 54 -8.84 12.02 -35.23
C GLU A 54 -8.93 13.44 -34.67
N PRO A 55 -8.39 14.45 -35.36
CA PRO A 55 -8.60 15.84 -34.95
C PRO A 55 -10.05 16.26 -35.14
N ALA A 56 -10.48 17.27 -34.40
CA ALA A 56 -11.76 17.90 -34.65
C ALA A 56 -11.79 18.44 -36.08
N ARG A 57 -12.91 18.23 -36.80
CA ARG A 57 -13.03 18.62 -38.19
C ARG A 57 -14.47 18.95 -38.56
N GLN A 58 -14.64 19.83 -39.53
CA GLN A 58 -15.93 20.08 -40.14
C GLN A 58 -16.10 19.22 -41.40
N ALA A 59 -17.32 18.80 -41.72
CA ALA A 59 -17.62 18.10 -42.96
C ALA A 59 -19.02 18.41 -43.48
N TYR A 60 -19.17 18.37 -44.79
CA TYR A 60 -20.48 18.41 -45.43
C TYR A 60 -21.08 17.00 -45.48
N VAL A 61 -22.29 16.84 -44.95
CA VAL A 61 -23.02 15.59 -44.92
C VAL A 61 -24.32 15.75 -45.69
N LYS A 62 -24.52 14.90 -46.70
CA LYS A 62 -25.80 14.82 -47.42
C LYS A 62 -26.78 13.98 -46.61
N ARG A 63 -27.89 14.58 -46.20
CA ARG A 63 -29.00 13.88 -45.56
C ARG A 63 -29.76 13.04 -46.57
N THR A 64 -30.48 12.04 -46.09
CA THR A 64 -31.37 11.20 -46.91
C THR A 64 -32.45 12.02 -47.62
N THR A 65 -32.81 13.18 -47.07
CA THR A 65 -33.74 14.16 -47.68
C THR A 65 -33.14 14.93 -48.86
N GLY A 66 -31.85 14.77 -49.16
CA GLY A 66 -31.15 15.48 -50.21
C GLY A 66 -30.48 16.79 -49.79
N ARG A 67 -30.79 17.33 -48.60
CA ARG A 67 -30.14 18.54 -48.05
C ARG A 67 -28.68 18.24 -47.66
N VAL A 68 -27.77 19.16 -47.98
CA VAL A 68 -26.38 19.12 -47.52
C VAL A 68 -26.24 20.03 -46.29
N GLU A 69 -25.68 19.49 -45.22
CA GLU A 69 -25.45 20.20 -43.96
C GLU A 69 -23.96 20.22 -43.64
N LEU A 70 -23.46 21.36 -43.13
CA LEU A 70 -22.12 21.44 -42.54
C LEU A 70 -22.21 21.03 -41.07
N VAL A 71 -21.46 20.01 -40.67
CA VAL A 71 -21.42 19.49 -39.30
C VAL A 71 -20.01 19.54 -38.74
N GLU A 72 -19.88 19.63 -37.42
CA GLU A 72 -18.61 19.55 -36.70
C GLU A 72 -18.48 18.20 -35.99
N TYR A 73 -17.39 17.50 -36.24
CA TYR A 73 -17.00 16.28 -35.54
C TYR A 73 -15.97 16.63 -34.48
N PRO A 74 -16.16 16.21 -33.21
CA PRO A 74 -15.18 16.44 -32.16
C PRO A 74 -13.93 15.58 -32.38
N ALA A 75 -12.84 15.98 -31.73
CA ALA A 75 -11.62 15.18 -31.72
C ALA A 75 -11.83 13.85 -31.00
N VAL A 76 -11.35 12.76 -31.60
CA VAL A 76 -11.42 11.41 -31.05
C VAL A 76 -10.06 11.06 -30.46
N TYR A 77 -10.06 10.65 -29.19
CA TYR A 77 -8.86 10.21 -28.47
C TYR A 77 -8.99 8.75 -28.08
N ARG A 78 -7.89 8.01 -28.13
CA ARG A 78 -7.76 6.68 -27.53
C ARG A 78 -6.99 6.78 -26.22
N GLU A 79 -7.51 6.17 -25.17
CA GLU A 79 -6.80 6.02 -23.91
C GLU A 79 -5.89 4.78 -23.98
N GLU A 80 -4.60 4.98 -23.73
CA GLU A 80 -3.64 3.89 -23.58
C GLU A 80 -3.14 3.84 -22.14
N LYS A 81 -3.21 2.65 -21.56
CA LYS A 81 -2.67 2.36 -20.22
C LYS A 81 -1.40 1.54 -20.36
N ARG A 82 -0.32 2.00 -19.70
CA ARG A 82 0.94 1.27 -19.62
C ARG A 82 1.19 0.89 -18.17
N LEU A 83 1.49 -0.39 -17.93
CA LEU A 83 1.90 -0.87 -16.61
C LEU A 83 3.22 -0.19 -16.22
N VAL A 84 3.23 0.45 -15.06
CA VAL A 84 4.42 1.08 -14.47
C VAL A 84 5.01 0.18 -13.40
N GLU A 85 4.15 -0.33 -12.51
CA GLU A 85 4.53 -1.28 -11.46
C GLU A 85 3.46 -2.37 -11.36
N ALA A 86 3.88 -3.64 -11.33
CA ALA A 86 2.98 -4.76 -11.10
C ALA A 86 2.46 -4.76 -9.65
N SER A 87 1.33 -5.44 -9.41
CA SER A 87 0.84 -5.68 -8.07
C SER A 87 1.78 -6.63 -7.32
N TYR A 88 1.93 -6.44 -6.01
CA TYR A 88 2.76 -7.30 -5.17
C TYR A 88 2.18 -7.45 -3.76
N LYS A 89 2.62 -8.50 -3.07
CA LYS A 89 2.32 -8.73 -1.65
C LYS A 89 3.30 -7.95 -0.79
N LEU A 90 2.78 -7.20 0.18
CA LEU A 90 3.54 -6.42 1.14
C LEU A 90 3.29 -6.98 2.54
N MET A 91 4.37 -7.33 3.25
CA MET A 91 4.30 -7.73 4.65
C MET A 91 4.34 -6.46 5.52
N LYS A 92 3.20 -6.05 6.07
CA LYS A 92 3.10 -4.86 6.92
C LYS A 92 3.27 -5.26 8.38
N PRO A 93 4.21 -4.66 9.13
CA PRO A 93 4.43 -5.02 10.52
C PRO A 93 3.22 -4.67 11.38
N VAL A 94 2.90 -5.56 12.33
CA VAL A 94 1.82 -5.40 13.30
C VAL A 94 2.27 -5.87 14.68
N PRO A 95 1.61 -5.41 15.76
CA PRO A 95 1.83 -5.98 17.08
C PRO A 95 1.53 -7.48 17.09
N CYS A 96 2.42 -8.25 17.72
CA CYS A 96 2.14 -9.64 18.07
C CYS A 96 1.23 -9.63 19.30
N ASN A 97 -0.09 -9.58 19.10
CA ASN A 97 -1.06 -9.68 20.20
C ASN A 97 -1.14 -11.10 20.72
#